data_AF-C7TNV3-F1
#
_entry.id   AF-C7TNV3-F1
#
_cell.length_a   1.000
_cell.length_b   1.000
_cell.length_c   1.000
_cell.angle_alpha   90.00
_cell.angle_beta   90.00
_cell.angle_gamma   90.00
#
_symmetry.space_group_name_H-M   'P 1'
#
loop_
_entity.id
_entity.type
_entity.pdbx_description
1 polymer ?
#
loop_
_entity_poly.entity_id
_entity_poly.type
_entity_poly.pdbx_seq_one_letter_code
_entity_poly.pdbx_strand_id
1 'polypeptide(L)'
;DVVVNTPRSAEQQRALTSVNSLIEGVVQKMHDDMQAGKETCRRYLNACNPDQPDGPIDQKFQAQLIECTADDQKKIRRKLAQIISQFERAERTFSPQW
;
A
#
# COMPACT_ATOMS: atom_id res chain seq x y z
N ASP A 1 9.67 16.07 -14.14
CA ASP A 1 8.61 15.20 -13.61
C ASP A 1 7.38 15.38 -14.50
N VAL A 2 7.07 14.41 -15.37
CA VAL A 2 5.86 14.49 -16.20
C VAL A 2 4.70 14.11 -15.28
N VAL A 3 4.02 15.12 -14.73
CA VAL A 3 2.80 14.92 -13.96
C VAL A 3 1.71 14.50 -14.94
N VAL A 4 1.64 13.20 -15.22
CA VAL A 4 0.48 12.60 -15.87
C VAL A 4 -0.71 12.80 -14.93
N ASN A 5 -1.46 13.87 -15.16
CA ASN A 5 -2.76 14.07 -14.56
C ASN A 5 -3.69 12.99 -15.13
N THR A 6 -3.73 11.84 -14.45
CA THR A 6 -4.74 10.83 -14.69
C THR A 6 -6.09 11.52 -14.47
N PRO A 7 -6.95 11.67 -15.50
CA PRO A 7 -8.25 12.29 -15.32
C PRO A 7 -9.06 11.41 -14.36
N ARG A 8 -9.44 11.96 -13.21
CA ARG A 8 -10.20 11.28 -12.17
C ARG A 8 -11.55 11.96 -12.00
N SER A 9 -12.61 11.16 -11.93
CA SER A 9 -13.92 11.63 -11.47
C SER A 9 -13.88 11.95 -9.96
N ALA A 10 -14.88 12.70 -9.46
CA ALA A 10 -14.96 13.04 -8.05
C ALA A 10 -14.99 11.77 -7.15
N GLU A 11 -15.69 10.73 -7.57
CA GLU A 11 -15.70 9.40 -6.94
C GLU A 11 -14.30 8.79 -6.85
N GLN A 12 -13.58 8.76 -7.97
CA GLN A 12 -12.24 8.17 -8.05
C GLN A 12 -11.23 8.95 -7.19
N GLN A 13 -11.39 10.28 -7.10
CA GLN A 13 -10.56 11.10 -6.23
C GLN A 13 -10.83 10.79 -4.75
N ARG A 14 -12.10 10.59 -4.34
CA ARG A 14 -12.47 10.17 -2.98
C ARG A 14 -11.93 8.78 -2.63
N ALA A 15 -12.05 7.83 -3.57
CA ALA A 15 -11.49 6.50 -3.43
C ALA A 15 -9.96 6.56 -3.25
N LEU A 16 -9.27 7.32 -4.11
CA LEU A 16 -7.83 7.51 -4.03
C LEU A 16 -7.39 8.15 -2.72
N THR A 17 -8.10 9.18 -2.25
CA THR A 17 -7.81 9.81 -0.96
C THR A 17 -7.98 8.79 0.18
N SER A 18 -9.07 8.01 0.17
CA SER A 18 -9.32 6.98 1.18
C SER A 18 -8.22 5.91 1.19
N VAL A 19 -7.82 5.43 0.01
CA VAL A 19 -6.74 4.46 -0.12
C VAL A 19 -5.40 5.03 0.37
N ASN A 20 -5.09 6.29 0.05
CA ASN A 20 -3.87 6.92 0.56
C ASN A 20 -3.88 7.04 2.09
N SER A 21 -5.00 7.43 2.69
CA SER A 21 -5.13 7.48 4.15
C SER A 21 -4.96 6.10 4.81
N LEU A 22 -5.44 5.02 4.17
CA LEU A 22 -5.19 3.66 4.64
C LEU A 22 -3.69 3.31 4.61
N ILE A 23 -2.99 3.68 3.53
CA ILE A 23 -1.54 3.46 3.41
C ILE A 23 -0.78 4.25 4.48
N GLU A 24 -1.14 5.51 4.71
CA GLU A 24 -0.53 6.33 5.76
C GLU A 24 -0.76 5.72 7.14
N GLY A 25 -1.96 5.21 7.42
CA GLY A 25 -2.26 4.49 8.65
C GLY A 25 -1.40 3.24 8.85
N VAL A 26 -1.11 2.50 7.77
CA VAL A 26 -0.19 1.35 7.83
C VAL A 26 1.24 1.79 8.10
N VAL A 27 1.71 2.86 7.47
CA VAL A 27 3.07 3.39 7.72
C VAL A 27 3.21 3.81 9.18
N GLN A 28 2.22 4.52 9.74
CA GLN A 28 2.19 4.85 11.17
C GLN A 28 2.20 3.57 12.03
N LYS A 29 1.35 2.59 11.70
CA LYS A 29 1.33 1.31 12.41
C LYS A 29 2.66 0.57 12.33
N MET A 30 3.42 0.69 11.24
CA MET A 30 4.77 0.12 11.12
C MET A 30 5.80 0.82 12.01
N HIS A 31 5.59 2.10 12.35
CA HIS A 31 6.42 2.79 13.33
C HIS A 31 6.14 2.34 14.77
N ASP A 32 4.88 2.07 15.11
CA ASP A 32 4.50 1.53 16.43
C ASP A 32 4.83 0.03 16.57
N ASP A 33 4.42 -0.78 15.60
CA ASP A 33 4.63 -2.21 15.52
C ASP A 33 4.94 -2.61 14.07
N MET A 34 6.24 -2.75 13.82
CA MET A 34 6.77 -3.06 12.50
C MET A 34 6.24 -4.38 11.93
N GLN A 35 6.04 -5.42 12.77
CA GLN A 35 5.55 -6.72 12.30
C GLN A 35 4.06 -6.63 11.94
N ALA A 36 3.24 -6.05 12.81
CA ALA A 36 1.80 -5.88 12.55
C ALA A 36 1.54 -4.96 11.35
N GLY A 37 2.33 -3.90 11.21
CA GLY A 37 2.26 -3.00 10.07
C GLY A 37 2.70 -3.67 8.75
N LYS A 38 3.78 -4.47 8.77
CA LYS A 38 4.25 -5.25 7.61
C LYS A 38 3.21 -6.25 7.13
N GLU A 39 2.56 -6.95 8.06
CA GLU A 39 1.47 -7.87 7.72
C GLU A 39 0.29 -7.13 7.09
N THR A 40 -0.11 -5.98 7.66
CA THR A 40 -1.19 -5.16 7.09
C THR A 40 -0.82 -4.64 5.69
N CYS A 41 0.42 -4.20 5.49
CA CYS A 41 0.92 -3.75 4.19
C CYS A 41 0.91 -4.87 3.15
N ARG A 42 1.27 -6.10 3.54
CA ARG A 42 1.15 -7.29 2.67
C ARG A 42 -0.30 -7.57 2.29
N ARG A 43 -1.25 -7.45 3.22
CA ARG A 43 -2.69 -7.61 2.90
C ARG A 43 -3.17 -6.59 1.86
N TYR A 44 -2.69 -5.35 1.94
CA TYR A 44 -2.99 -4.31 0.94
C TYR A 44 -2.33 -4.60 -0.40
N LEU A 45 -1.08 -5.08 -0.39
CA LEU A 45 -0.37 -5.46 -1.61
C LEU A 45 -1.07 -6.63 -2.33
N ASN A 46 -1.55 -7.61 -1.56
CA ASN A 46 -2.36 -8.72 -2.07
C ASN A 46 -3.71 -8.22 -2.63
N ALA A 47 -4.32 -7.20 -2.03
CA ALA A 47 -5.53 -6.57 -2.54
C ALA A 47 -5.32 -5.86 -3.89
N CYS A 48 -4.08 -5.44 -4.20
CA CYS A 48 -3.72 -4.94 -5.52
C CYS A 48 -3.55 -6.04 -6.59
N ASN A 49 -3.52 -7.32 -6.20
CA ASN A 49 -3.37 -8.45 -7.12
C ASN A 49 -4.20 -9.66 -6.64
N PRO A 50 -5.54 -9.59 -6.76
CA PRO A 50 -6.42 -10.64 -6.24
C PRO A 50 -6.30 -11.98 -6.99
N ASP A 51 -5.74 -12.00 -8.20
CA ASP A 51 -5.54 -13.22 -9.01
C ASP A 51 -4.45 -14.15 -8.45
N GLN A 52 -3.46 -13.59 -7.74
CA GLN A 52 -2.39 -14.35 -7.09
C GLN A 52 -2.08 -13.73 -5.71
N PRO A 53 -2.95 -13.93 -4.73
CA PRO A 53 -2.73 -13.40 -3.39
C PRO A 53 -1.72 -14.27 -2.65
N ASP A 54 -0.62 -13.66 -2.19
CA ASP A 54 0.36 -14.32 -1.32
C ASP A 54 -0.12 -14.18 0.14
N GLY A 55 -1.27 -14.79 0.44
CA GLY A 55 -1.90 -14.77 1.77
C GLY A 55 -3.16 -13.89 1.88
N PRO A 56 -3.51 -13.43 3.09
CA PRO A 56 -4.77 -12.73 3.34
C PRO A 56 -4.86 -11.41 2.57
N ILE A 57 -6.07 -11.07 2.14
CA ILE A 57 -6.39 -9.84 1.41
C ILE A 57 -7.24 -8.95 2.30
N ASP A 58 -6.99 -7.63 2.28
CA ASP A 58 -7.92 -6.68 2.88
C ASP A 58 -9.03 -6.32 1.90
N GLN A 59 -10.22 -6.89 2.11
CA GLN A 59 -11.38 -6.69 1.25
C GLN A 59 -11.88 -5.23 1.25
N LYS A 60 -11.73 -4.51 2.36
CA LYS A 60 -12.16 -3.12 2.46
C LYS A 60 -11.24 -2.23 1.61
N PHE A 61 -9.93 -2.47 1.70
CA PHE A 61 -8.95 -1.82 0.84
C PHE A 61 -9.19 -2.18 -0.63
N GLN A 62 -9.43 -3.47 -0.93
CA GLN A 62 -9.72 -3.92 -2.28
C GLN A 62 -10.94 -3.20 -2.87
N ALA A 63 -12.03 -3.07 -2.11
CA ALA A 63 -13.23 -2.37 -2.53
C ALA A 63 -12.97 -0.90 -2.87
N GLN A 64 -12.14 -0.20 -2.11
CA GLN A 64 -11.77 1.18 -2.44
C GLN A 64 -10.78 1.26 -3.61
N LEU A 65 -9.89 0.27 -3.73
CA LEU A 65 -8.89 0.21 -4.78
C LEU A 65 -9.51 -0.04 -6.16
N ILE A 66 -10.56 -0.87 -6.25
CA ILE A 66 -11.27 -1.11 -7.52
C ILE A 66 -12.02 0.13 -8.01
N GLU A 67 -12.37 1.06 -7.13
CA GLU A 67 -12.95 2.35 -7.50
C GLU A 67 -11.90 3.35 -8.02
N CYS A 68 -10.62 3.11 -7.76
CA CYS A 68 -9.52 3.88 -8.34
C CYS A 68 -9.26 3.48 -9.79
N THR A 69 -8.60 4.38 -10.54
CA THR A 69 -8.19 4.09 -11.92
C THR A 69 -7.13 2.97 -11.96
N ALA A 70 -7.05 2.23 -13.06
CA ALA A 70 -6.03 1.18 -13.24
C ALA A 70 -4.58 1.72 -13.12
N ASP A 71 -4.36 2.99 -13.47
CA ASP A 71 -3.06 3.64 -13.28
C ASP A 71 -2.77 3.91 -11.79
N ASP A 72 -3.76 4.39 -11.03
CA ASP A 72 -3.65 4.55 -9.59
C ASP A 72 -3.41 3.22 -8.89
N GLN A 73 -4.11 2.15 -9.29
CA GLN A 73 -3.90 0.80 -8.75
C GLN A 73 -2.44 0.34 -8.91
N LYS A 74 -1.84 0.56 -10.09
CA LYS A 74 -0.43 0.25 -10.36
C LYS A 74 0.51 1.11 -9.50
N LYS A 75 0.23 2.40 -9.36
CA LYS A 75 1.02 3.32 -8.53
C LYS A 75 0.96 2.93 -7.05
N ILE A 76 -0.23 2.63 -6.54
CA ILE A 76 -0.48 2.19 -5.17
C ILE A 76 0.27 0.88 -4.88
N ARG A 77 0.17 -0.11 -5.78
CA ARG A 77 0.93 -1.37 -5.66
C ARG A 77 2.44 -1.14 -5.56
N ARG A 78 2.99 -0.29 -6.44
CA ARG A 78 4.42 0.07 -6.40
C ARG A 78 4.79 0.75 -5.07
N LYS A 79 3.96 1.67 -4.60
CA LYS A 79 4.16 2.38 -3.32
C LYS A 79 4.17 1.40 -2.14
N LEU A 80 3.22 0.48 -2.06
CA LEU A 80 3.17 -0.55 -1.02
C LEU A 80 4.42 -1.46 -1.04
N ALA A 81 4.83 -1.93 -2.21
CA ALA A 81 6.04 -2.74 -2.35
C ALA A 81 7.31 -1.97 -1.93
N GLN A 82 7.40 -0.68 -2.28
CA GLN A 82 8.49 0.18 -1.85
C GLN A 82 8.50 0.39 -0.34
N ILE A 83 7.35 0.61 0.28
CA ILE A 83 7.21 0.74 1.73
C ILE A 83 7.77 -0.50 2.43
N ILE A 84 7.29 -1.71 2.05
CA ILE A 84 7.78 -2.97 2.63
C ILE A 84 9.30 -3.09 2.48
N SER A 85 9.83 -2.85 1.27
CA SER A 85 11.27 -2.94 1.01
C SER A 85 12.09 -1.91 1.80
N GLN A 86 11.57 -0.71 2.03
CA GLN A 86 12.23 0.29 2.86
C GLN A 86 12.28 -0.14 4.33
N PHE A 87 11.17 -0.65 4.86
CA PHE A 87 11.14 -1.16 6.23
C PHE A 87 12.03 -2.40 6.41
N GLU A 88 12.04 -3.34 5.48
CA GLU A 88 12.94 -4.50 5.54
C GLU A 88 14.43 -4.12 5.48
N ARG A 89 14.76 -3.05 4.74
CA ARG A 89 16.11 -2.49 4.77
C ARG A 89 16.40 -1.82 6.10
N ALA A 90 15.48 -1.03 6.64
CA ALA A 90 15.62 -0.40 7.94
C ALA A 90 15.81 -1.46 9.06
N GLU A 91 15.06 -2.57 9.01
CA GLU A 91 15.26 -3.73 9.89
C GLU A 91 16.69 -4.27 9.80
N ARG A 92 17.20 -4.51 8.59
CA ARG A 92 18.58 -5.00 8.40
C ARG A 92 19.65 -4.02 8.84
N THR A 93 19.43 -2.71 8.66
CA THR A 93 20.41 -1.68 9.05
C THR A 93 20.48 -1.54 10.57
N PHE A 94 19.41 -1.87 11.30
CA PHE A 94 19.36 -1.81 12.76
C PHE A 94 19.71 -3.13 13.47
N SER A 95 19.98 -4.24 12.77
CA SER A 95 20.55 -5.43 13.39
C SER A 95 21.99 -5.17 13.81
N PRO A 96 22.32 -5.12 15.12
CA PRO A 96 23.71 -5.10 15.55
C PRO A 96 24.33 -6.43 15.10
N GLN A 97 25.35 -6.33 14.24
CA GLN A 97 26.25 -7.44 14.00
C GLN A 97 27.13 -7.53 15.26
N TRP A 98 26.79 -8.42 16.18
CA TRP A 98 27.69 -8.88 17.25
C TRP A 98 28.26 -10.24 16.84
#